data_AF-A0A432MS20-F1
#
_entry.id   AF-A0A432MS20-F1
#
_cell.length_a   1.000
_cell.length_b   1.000
_cell.length_c   1.000
_cell.angle_alpha   90.00
_cell.angle_beta   90.00
_cell.angle_gamma   90.00
#
_symmetry.space_group_name_H-M   'P 1'
#
loop_
_entity.id
_entity.type
_entity.pdbx_description
1 polymer ?
#
loop_
_entity_poly.entity_id
_entity_poly.type
_entity_poly.pdbx_seq_one_letter_code
_entity_poly.pdbx_strand_id
1 'polypeptide(L)'
;MARTLGAIGAGIGWMLTLAPGAVSAQREGLADRVAEILATPGFEMGHWGLLVVDRGTGEVVFEHEADRLFIPGEVAQLFPAAAALEALGAEHRFQTPVLRRGEVGPDGSLHGDLILMAVGDPSLGGRTSPKDGSLLYRDVDHTRAGLSRGAALVEADPLAGLDHLAREVKAAGISAVTGEVIVDDRLFEGTPTGGAVPSRVVPISVNDNLIDVVVTPAAEPGKPAEVRTIPSSSYYSAEALVETVAEGQPPRLEVRREGPRRFSIRGQLPVGQPPVVLASEVEQPADFARALLIEQLRARGVRVDASPLAGNPASLLPAPAEVAALPKVAQYTSPPLREYVRVLLKVGHHQHAAALPLLLAASKGRRTQAEGLRILGEVLAGLGLPTQGICLADGAGIDRADLVSPRAVVALLRAMDGRPGAPAFEAALPVIGREGTALDVVAADSPARGHARSASGSAFTTDATTGRSLLLTKSLAGYLETASGRDLAFAFFVNHVPASPSTTDRAVTDLYAARLLGKLCELFYSDQPSPEGSPSSSPPSSLEEQGVRLGESLDREHHLGSD
;
A
#
# COMPACT_ATOMS: atom_id res chain seq x y z
N MET A 1 -24.38 32.09 82.33
CA MET A 1 -24.74 31.15 83.42
C MET A 1 -25.25 29.87 82.78
N ALA A 2 -24.48 28.79 82.94
CA ALA A 2 -24.74 27.49 82.35
C ALA A 2 -25.92 26.78 83.02
N ARG A 3 -26.72 26.06 82.24
CA ARG A 3 -27.46 24.88 82.69
C ARG A 3 -27.33 23.77 81.66
N THR A 4 -26.99 22.61 82.22
CA THR A 4 -26.72 21.29 81.69
C THR A 4 -27.92 20.65 81.01
N LEU A 5 -27.71 19.83 79.97
CA LEU A 5 -28.17 18.43 79.90
C LEU A 5 -27.60 17.76 78.64
N GLY A 6 -27.01 16.58 78.82
CA GLY A 6 -26.36 15.81 77.76
C GLY A 6 -27.33 14.88 77.02
N ALA A 7 -26.87 14.41 75.86
CA ALA A 7 -27.31 13.16 75.25
C ALA A 7 -26.18 12.60 74.37
N ILE A 8 -25.94 11.31 74.56
CA ILE A 8 -24.99 10.44 73.86
C ILE A 8 -25.51 10.20 72.44
N GLY A 9 -24.63 10.30 71.42
CA GLY A 9 -24.97 9.99 70.03
C GLY A 9 -23.73 9.58 69.24
N ALA A 10 -23.75 8.36 68.72
CA ALA A 10 -22.65 7.60 68.14
C ALA A 10 -21.90 8.29 66.99
N GLY A 11 -20.57 8.10 66.97
CA GLY A 11 -19.74 8.38 65.81
C GLY A 11 -19.93 7.31 64.73
N ILE A 12 -20.11 7.77 63.49
CA ILE A 12 -19.91 6.97 62.28
C ILE A 12 -18.99 7.80 61.38
N GLY A 13 -17.70 7.52 61.45
CA GLY A 13 -16.74 7.99 60.46
C GLY A 13 -16.92 7.16 59.19
N TRP A 14 -17.32 7.80 58.10
CA TRP A 14 -17.27 7.18 56.78
C TRP A 14 -15.81 7.25 56.29
N MET A 15 -15.09 6.15 56.47
CA MET A 15 -13.88 5.87 55.70
C MET A 15 -14.31 5.58 54.26
N LEU A 16 -14.08 6.54 53.36
CA LEU A 16 -14.08 6.30 51.92
C LEU A 16 -12.86 5.45 51.57
N THR A 17 -13.01 4.13 51.60
CA THR A 17 -12.11 3.22 50.91
C THR A 17 -12.39 3.33 49.41
N LEU A 18 -11.58 4.09 48.69
CA LEU A 18 -11.46 3.96 47.23
C LEU A 18 -10.96 2.54 46.95
N ALA A 19 -11.84 1.69 46.45
CA ALA A 19 -11.51 0.31 46.09
C ALA A 19 -10.69 0.32 44.78
N PRO A 20 -9.45 -0.20 44.76
CA PRO A 20 -8.66 -0.32 43.52
C PRO A 20 -9.18 -1.40 42.56
N GLY A 21 -10.29 -2.07 42.87
CA GLY A 21 -10.66 -3.37 42.27
C GLY A 21 -11.42 -3.32 40.94
N ALA A 22 -12.14 -2.24 40.63
CA ALA A 22 -13.01 -2.20 39.44
C ALA A 22 -12.22 -2.13 38.12
N VAL A 23 -11.14 -1.34 38.09
CA VAL A 23 -10.26 -1.22 36.90
C VAL A 23 -9.43 -2.50 36.69
N SER A 24 -9.06 -3.19 37.78
CA SER A 24 -8.32 -4.47 37.73
C SER A 24 -9.18 -5.59 37.13
N ALA A 25 -10.42 -5.75 37.59
CA ALA A 25 -11.32 -6.81 37.13
C ALA A 25 -11.77 -6.64 35.67
N GLN A 26 -11.91 -5.39 35.20
CA GLN A 26 -12.25 -5.10 33.80
C GLN A 26 -11.07 -5.39 32.84
N ARG A 27 -9.85 -5.08 33.26
CA ARG A 27 -8.62 -5.41 32.50
C ARG A 27 -8.36 -6.92 32.47
N GLU A 28 -8.63 -7.64 33.56
CA GLU A 28 -8.58 -9.11 33.60
C GLU A 28 -9.57 -9.73 32.58
N GLY A 29 -10.82 -9.23 32.51
CA GLY A 29 -11.80 -9.72 31.53
C GLY A 29 -11.45 -9.41 30.06
N LEU A 30 -10.81 -8.28 29.76
CA LEU A 30 -10.33 -7.98 28.41
C LEU A 30 -9.21 -8.93 27.99
N ALA A 31 -8.23 -9.16 28.88
CA ALA A 31 -7.10 -10.04 28.63
C ALA A 31 -7.54 -11.49 28.35
N ASP A 32 -8.49 -12.00 29.14
CA ASP A 32 -9.04 -13.36 28.95
C ASP A 32 -9.72 -13.52 27.59
N ARG A 33 -10.57 -12.55 27.18
CA ARG A 33 -11.24 -12.59 25.88
C ARG A 33 -10.27 -12.47 24.70
N VAL A 34 -9.19 -11.69 24.85
CA VAL A 34 -8.12 -11.67 23.84
C VAL A 34 -7.45 -13.05 23.80
N ALA A 35 -7.09 -13.62 24.95
CA ALA A 35 -6.46 -14.93 25.03
C ALA A 35 -7.31 -16.03 24.37
N GLU A 36 -8.64 -15.99 24.51
CA GLU A 36 -9.58 -16.89 23.81
C GLU A 36 -9.46 -16.77 22.28
N ILE A 37 -9.31 -15.56 21.74
CA ILE A 37 -9.11 -15.35 20.29
C ILE A 37 -7.75 -15.91 19.85
N LEU A 38 -6.68 -15.63 20.59
CA LEU A 38 -5.33 -16.10 20.26
C LEU A 38 -5.22 -17.63 20.33
N ALA A 39 -5.99 -18.26 21.21
CA ALA A 39 -6.06 -19.71 21.39
C ALA A 39 -7.04 -20.40 20.42
N THR A 40 -7.51 -19.72 19.37
CA THR A 40 -8.43 -20.30 18.38
C THR A 40 -7.82 -21.57 17.75
N PRO A 41 -8.56 -22.69 17.70
CA PRO A 41 -8.09 -23.92 17.06
C PRO A 41 -7.65 -23.70 15.61
N GLY A 42 -6.48 -24.23 15.24
CA GLY A 42 -5.80 -24.02 13.95
C GLY A 42 -4.79 -22.88 13.94
N PHE A 43 -4.68 -22.08 15.01
CA PHE A 43 -3.72 -20.98 15.15
C PHE A 43 -2.70 -21.22 16.28
N GLU A 44 -2.57 -22.44 16.77
CA GLU A 44 -1.74 -22.80 17.92
C GLU A 44 -0.24 -22.52 17.69
N MET A 45 0.21 -22.64 16.43
CA MET A 45 1.57 -22.30 16.02
C MET A 45 1.75 -20.83 15.64
N GLY A 46 0.65 -20.06 15.62
CA GLY A 46 0.65 -18.66 15.27
C GLY A 46 1.46 -17.84 16.26
N HIS A 47 2.36 -17.01 15.74
CA HIS A 47 3.03 -15.99 16.54
C HIS A 47 2.22 -14.70 16.49
N TRP A 48 1.69 -14.27 17.63
CA TRP A 48 0.79 -13.12 17.73
C TRP A 48 1.49 -11.89 18.28
N GLY A 49 1.16 -10.72 17.73
CA GLY A 49 1.63 -9.42 18.20
C GLY A 49 0.51 -8.41 18.18
N LEU A 50 0.24 -7.77 19.30
CA LEU A 50 -0.84 -6.80 19.45
C LEU A 50 -0.35 -5.55 20.18
N LEU A 51 -0.78 -4.39 19.69
CA LEU A 51 -0.72 -3.15 20.44
C LEU A 51 -1.97 -2.33 20.15
N VAL A 52 -2.61 -1.85 21.20
CA VAL A 52 -3.72 -0.90 21.17
C VAL A 52 -3.41 0.23 22.13
N VAL A 53 -3.46 1.45 21.65
CA VAL A 53 -3.25 2.65 22.46
C VAL A 53 -4.38 3.63 22.23
N ASP A 54 -4.66 4.44 23.23
CA ASP A 54 -5.45 5.65 23.06
C ASP A 54 -4.70 6.61 22.11
N ARG A 55 -5.34 7.01 21.02
CA ARG A 55 -4.69 7.85 19.98
C ARG A 55 -4.26 9.19 20.57
N GLY A 56 -5.14 9.80 21.36
CA GLY A 56 -4.95 11.13 21.95
C GLY A 56 -3.93 11.13 23.08
N THR A 57 -4.09 10.27 24.09
CA THR A 57 -3.22 10.27 25.28
C THR A 57 -1.94 9.45 25.08
N GLY A 58 -1.97 8.45 24.20
CA GLY A 58 -0.90 7.46 24.05
C GLY A 58 -0.88 6.39 25.13
N GLU A 59 -1.87 6.36 26.03
CA GLU A 59 -1.99 5.30 27.04
C GLU A 59 -2.18 3.93 26.37
N VAL A 60 -1.40 2.94 26.81
CA VAL A 60 -1.56 1.55 26.35
C VAL A 60 -2.87 0.99 26.92
N VAL A 61 -3.77 0.62 26.03
CA VAL A 61 -5.02 -0.09 26.36
C VAL A 61 -4.76 -1.59 26.46
N PHE A 62 -3.99 -2.14 25.52
CA PHE A 62 -3.60 -3.54 25.52
C PHE A 62 -2.30 -3.72 24.74
N GLU A 63 -1.42 -4.61 25.21
CA GLU A 63 -0.23 -5.02 24.48
C GLU A 63 0.08 -6.50 24.67
N HIS A 64 0.58 -7.13 23.62
CA HIS A 64 1.06 -8.52 23.62
C HIS A 64 2.20 -8.63 22.61
N GLU A 65 3.41 -8.98 23.07
CA GLU A 65 4.62 -9.07 22.22
C GLU A 65 4.83 -7.83 21.32
N ALA A 66 4.46 -6.63 21.80
CA ALA A 66 4.39 -5.39 21.01
C ALA A 66 5.76 -4.90 20.48
N ASP A 67 6.85 -5.38 21.06
CA ASP A 67 8.23 -5.05 20.70
C ASP A 67 8.92 -6.14 19.85
N ARG A 68 8.23 -7.26 19.57
CA ARG A 68 8.77 -8.30 18.68
C ARG A 68 8.62 -7.91 17.22
N LEU A 69 9.52 -8.44 16.39
CA LEU A 69 9.48 -8.26 14.95
C LEU A 69 8.54 -9.27 14.29
N PHE A 70 7.69 -8.77 13.40
CA PHE A 70 6.76 -9.56 12.60
C PHE A 70 6.92 -9.20 11.12
N ILE A 71 6.81 -10.20 10.25
CA ILE A 71 6.55 -9.99 8.82
C ILE A 71 5.24 -9.19 8.70
N PRO A 72 5.25 -7.99 8.09
CA PRO A 72 4.09 -7.10 8.12
C PRO A 72 3.04 -7.37 7.06
N GLY A 73 3.38 -7.98 5.92
CA GLY A 73 2.51 -7.91 4.74
C GLY A 73 2.35 -6.45 4.30
N GLU A 74 1.27 -6.12 3.60
CA GLU A 74 1.00 -4.78 3.09
C GLU A 74 0.83 -3.68 4.18
N VAL A 75 0.77 -4.02 5.47
CA VAL A 75 0.93 -3.02 6.56
C VAL A 75 2.28 -2.31 6.48
N ALA A 76 3.30 -2.92 5.86
CA ALA A 76 4.57 -2.26 5.55
C ALA A 76 4.40 -0.99 4.70
N GLN A 77 3.37 -0.94 3.85
CA GLN A 77 3.17 0.15 2.91
C GLN A 77 2.78 1.47 3.59
N LEU A 78 2.36 1.41 4.86
CA LEU A 78 2.14 2.60 5.69
C LEU A 78 3.40 3.45 5.81
N PHE A 79 4.58 2.82 5.93
CA PHE A 79 5.86 3.52 6.12
C PHE A 79 6.28 4.35 4.89
N PRO A 80 6.40 3.78 3.66
CA PRO A 80 6.71 4.57 2.49
C PRO A 80 5.60 5.58 2.15
N ALA A 81 4.32 5.26 2.39
CA ALA A 81 3.23 6.21 2.18
C ALA A 81 3.37 7.46 3.07
N ALA A 82 3.59 7.26 4.38
CA ALA A 82 3.83 8.36 5.31
C ALA A 82 5.09 9.15 4.96
N ALA A 83 6.20 8.46 4.66
CA ALA A 83 7.46 9.10 4.29
C ALA A 83 7.34 9.94 3.01
N ALA A 84 6.63 9.45 2.00
CA ALA A 84 6.38 10.20 0.77
C ALA A 84 5.50 11.43 1.01
N LEU A 85 4.44 11.31 1.83
CA LEU A 85 3.60 12.45 2.20
C LEU A 85 4.36 13.52 2.99
N GLU A 86 5.24 13.11 3.92
CA GLU A 86 6.08 14.04 4.69
C GLU A 86 7.14 14.72 3.82
N ALA A 87 7.80 13.96 2.92
CA ALA A 87 8.92 14.46 2.14
C ALA A 87 8.52 15.25 0.88
N LEU A 88 7.45 14.83 0.19
CA LEU A 88 7.01 15.41 -1.08
C LEU A 88 5.77 16.31 -0.93
N GLY A 89 4.92 16.01 0.04
CA GLY A 89 3.65 16.69 0.27
C GLY A 89 2.47 16.08 -0.50
N ALA A 90 1.28 16.11 0.12
CA ALA A 90 0.05 15.53 -0.43
C ALA A 90 -0.38 16.12 -1.80
N GLU A 91 -0.02 17.37 -2.07
CA GLU A 91 -0.32 18.09 -3.31
C GLU A 91 0.75 17.94 -4.40
N HIS A 92 1.83 17.19 -4.13
CA HIS A 92 2.87 16.95 -5.12
C HIS A 92 2.29 16.31 -6.38
N ARG A 93 2.74 16.76 -7.55
CA ARG A 93 2.34 16.23 -8.86
C ARG A 93 3.58 15.95 -9.70
N PHE A 94 3.59 14.80 -10.34
CA PHE A 94 4.59 14.43 -11.32
C PHE A 94 4.30 15.16 -12.65
N GLN A 95 5.37 15.62 -13.29
CA GLN A 95 5.30 16.28 -14.59
C GLN A 95 6.08 15.45 -15.59
N THR A 96 5.39 14.87 -16.55
CA THR A 96 5.95 13.97 -17.57
C THR A 96 6.05 14.73 -18.89
N PRO A 97 7.19 15.40 -19.18
CA PRO A 97 7.34 16.19 -20.39
C PRO A 97 7.70 15.32 -21.62
N VAL A 98 7.31 15.81 -22.80
CA VAL A 98 7.87 15.42 -24.08
C VAL A 98 8.73 16.56 -24.60
N LEU A 99 9.99 16.27 -24.90
CA LEU A 99 10.98 17.21 -25.40
C LEU A 99 11.24 16.94 -26.88
N ARG A 100 11.67 17.95 -27.63
CA ARG A 100 12.13 17.79 -29.01
C ARG A 100 13.64 17.94 -29.12
N ARG A 101 14.28 17.10 -29.92
CA ARG A 101 15.65 17.27 -30.41
C ARG A 101 15.59 17.50 -31.92
N GLY A 102 16.14 18.60 -32.41
CA GLY A 102 16.01 19.01 -33.82
C GLY A 102 14.92 20.08 -34.01
N GLU A 103 14.76 20.55 -35.25
CA GLU A 103 13.94 21.73 -35.56
C GLU A 103 12.60 21.41 -36.22
N VAL A 104 11.59 22.22 -35.92
CA VAL A 104 10.26 22.14 -36.55
C VAL A 104 10.24 23.04 -37.78
N GLY A 105 10.04 22.43 -38.95
CA GLY A 105 9.92 23.15 -40.21
C GLY A 105 8.59 23.93 -40.34
N PRO A 106 8.47 24.81 -41.35
CA PRO A 106 7.26 25.61 -41.58
C PRO A 106 6.02 24.77 -41.96
N ASP A 107 6.20 23.52 -42.37
CA ASP A 107 5.16 22.53 -42.64
C ASP A 107 4.73 21.74 -41.39
N GLY A 108 5.37 22.00 -40.24
CA GLY A 108 5.17 21.28 -38.98
C GLY A 108 5.97 19.98 -38.87
N SER A 109 6.86 19.68 -39.83
CA SER A 109 7.72 18.50 -39.74
C SER A 109 8.87 18.74 -38.77
N LEU A 110 8.93 17.97 -37.68
CA LEU A 110 10.08 17.88 -36.79
C LEU A 110 11.17 17.04 -37.46
N HIS A 111 12.27 17.70 -37.84
CA HIS A 111 13.47 17.06 -38.35
C HIS A 111 14.36 16.62 -37.19
N GLY A 112 13.93 15.55 -36.52
CA GLY A 112 14.61 14.99 -35.35
C GLY A 112 13.65 14.20 -34.48
N ASP A 113 13.93 14.14 -33.18
CA ASP A 113 13.36 13.16 -32.26
C ASP A 113 12.41 13.79 -31.24
N LEU A 114 11.42 13.01 -30.82
CA LEU A 114 10.65 13.26 -29.61
C LEU A 114 11.19 12.39 -28.47
N ILE A 115 11.37 12.99 -27.29
CA ILE A 115 11.87 12.31 -26.09
C ILE A 115 10.80 12.42 -25.00
N LEU A 116 10.17 11.31 -24.64
CA LEU A 116 9.29 11.18 -23.49
C LEU A 116 10.14 10.96 -22.23
N MET A 117 10.09 11.90 -21.29
CA MET A 117 10.79 11.76 -20.02
C MET A 117 9.97 10.90 -19.06
N ALA A 118 10.47 9.72 -18.70
CA ALA A 118 9.81 8.87 -17.73
C ALA A 118 10.18 9.32 -16.31
N VAL A 119 9.24 10.01 -15.65
CA VAL A 119 9.48 10.67 -14.36
C VAL A 119 9.02 9.86 -13.14
N GLY A 120 8.73 8.57 -13.33
CA GLY A 120 8.22 7.71 -12.27
C GLY A 120 6.76 7.98 -11.89
N ASP A 121 5.98 8.62 -12.77
CA ASP A 121 4.52 8.74 -12.59
C ASP A 121 3.90 7.32 -12.51
N PRO A 122 3.34 6.90 -11.36
CA PRO A 122 2.84 5.54 -11.19
C PRO A 122 1.62 5.20 -12.04
N SER A 123 0.93 6.19 -12.63
CA SER A 123 -0.33 5.96 -13.34
C SER A 123 -0.47 6.88 -14.56
N LEU A 124 0.52 6.90 -15.46
CA LEU A 124 0.51 7.71 -16.69
C LEU A 124 -0.66 7.29 -17.62
N GLY A 125 -1.89 7.67 -17.25
CA GLY A 125 -3.13 7.06 -17.74
C GLY A 125 -3.52 5.78 -16.98
N GLY A 126 -4.69 5.22 -17.33
CA GLY A 126 -5.16 3.91 -16.85
C GLY A 126 -5.91 3.86 -15.53
N ARG A 127 -5.83 4.92 -14.72
CA ARG A 127 -6.62 5.02 -13.48
C ARG A 127 -7.36 6.35 -13.34
N THR A 128 -7.02 7.36 -14.13
CA THR A 128 -7.61 8.69 -13.97
C THR A 128 -9.07 8.72 -14.39
N SER A 129 -9.94 9.09 -13.46
CA SER A 129 -11.36 9.34 -13.68
C SER A 129 -11.53 10.52 -14.65
N PRO A 130 -12.27 10.37 -15.76
CA PRO A 130 -12.58 11.50 -16.64
C PRO A 130 -13.58 12.48 -16.01
N LYS A 131 -14.22 12.11 -14.89
CA LYS A 131 -15.25 12.94 -14.23
C LYS A 131 -14.64 14.02 -13.34
N ASP A 132 -13.60 13.66 -12.58
CA ASP A 132 -13.05 14.50 -11.51
C ASP A 132 -11.52 14.44 -11.39
N GLY A 133 -10.84 13.67 -12.24
CA GLY A 133 -9.38 13.54 -12.22
C GLY A 133 -8.82 12.73 -11.06
N SER A 134 -9.67 12.10 -10.25
CA SER A 134 -9.25 11.20 -9.16
C SER A 134 -8.75 9.85 -9.71
N LEU A 135 -7.96 9.11 -8.94
CA LEU A 135 -7.51 7.77 -9.35
C LEU A 135 -8.53 6.69 -8.95
N LEU A 136 -9.08 6.01 -9.94
CA LEU A 136 -9.99 4.89 -9.80
C LEU A 136 -9.25 3.62 -9.35
N TYR A 137 -9.96 2.78 -8.61
CA TYR A 137 -9.50 1.45 -8.19
C TYR A 137 -10.68 0.49 -8.06
N ARG A 138 -10.35 -0.80 -7.90
CA ARG A 138 -11.27 -1.86 -7.46
C ARG A 138 -10.68 -2.49 -6.20
N ASP A 139 -11.50 -3.05 -5.34
CA ASP A 139 -11.03 -3.75 -4.13
C ASP A 139 -10.10 -4.92 -4.49
N VAL A 140 -10.43 -5.61 -5.60
CA VAL A 140 -9.54 -6.54 -6.30
C VAL A 140 -9.41 -6.04 -7.74
N ASP A 141 -8.34 -5.30 -8.03
CA ASP A 141 -8.10 -4.78 -9.37
C ASP A 141 -7.25 -5.71 -10.23
N HIS A 142 -7.00 -5.29 -11.47
CA HIS A 142 -6.28 -6.06 -12.47
C HIS A 142 -4.84 -6.45 -12.08
N THR A 143 -4.21 -5.77 -11.12
CA THR A 143 -2.85 -6.13 -10.64
C THR A 143 -2.88 -7.43 -9.82
N ARG A 144 -4.07 -7.82 -9.35
CA ARG A 144 -4.33 -9.10 -8.69
C ARG A 144 -4.94 -10.16 -9.62
N ALA A 145 -5.12 -9.86 -10.90
CA ALA A 145 -5.71 -10.79 -11.84
C ALA A 145 -4.85 -12.05 -11.97
N GLY A 146 -5.44 -13.22 -11.71
CA GLY A 146 -4.73 -14.50 -11.66
C GLY A 146 -4.19 -14.89 -10.28
N LEU A 147 -4.05 -13.94 -9.35
CA LEU A 147 -3.66 -14.19 -7.95
C LEU A 147 -4.87 -14.24 -7.01
N SER A 148 -5.89 -13.45 -7.29
CA SER A 148 -7.14 -13.36 -6.53
C SER A 148 -8.35 -13.60 -7.43
N ARG A 149 -9.39 -14.24 -6.89
CA ARG A 149 -10.66 -14.39 -7.61
C ARG A 149 -11.39 -13.05 -7.66
N GLY A 150 -12.13 -12.81 -8.73
CA GLY A 150 -12.98 -11.62 -8.85
C GLY A 150 -12.24 -10.33 -9.19
N ALA A 151 -10.98 -10.42 -9.67
CA ALA A 151 -10.28 -9.26 -10.19
C ALA A 151 -11.12 -8.58 -11.28
N ALA A 152 -11.24 -7.26 -11.19
CA ALA A 152 -12.04 -6.45 -12.08
C ALA A 152 -11.18 -5.36 -12.73
N LEU A 153 -11.58 -4.96 -13.94
CA LEU A 153 -10.95 -3.82 -14.61
C LEU A 153 -11.22 -2.53 -13.84
N VAL A 154 -10.18 -1.70 -13.80
CA VAL A 154 -10.35 -0.28 -13.52
C VAL A 154 -10.96 0.36 -14.77
N GLU A 155 -12.14 0.98 -14.62
CA GLU A 155 -12.88 1.58 -15.74
C GLU A 155 -12.31 2.96 -16.10
N ALA A 156 -11.05 2.99 -16.50
CA ALA A 156 -10.36 4.17 -17.02
C ALA A 156 -9.68 3.84 -18.36
N ASP A 157 -9.38 4.88 -19.13
CA ASP A 157 -8.65 4.72 -20.38
C ASP A 157 -7.15 4.49 -20.09
N PRO A 158 -6.59 3.30 -20.40
CA PRO A 158 -5.17 2.99 -20.22
C PRO A 158 -4.23 3.95 -20.96
N LEU A 159 -4.71 4.60 -22.03
CA LEU A 159 -3.90 5.46 -22.89
C LEU A 159 -4.11 6.95 -22.63
N ALA A 160 -4.96 7.35 -21.67
CA ALA A 160 -5.35 8.74 -21.47
C ALA A 160 -4.16 9.72 -21.32
N GLY A 161 -3.11 9.30 -20.60
CA GLY A 161 -1.88 10.10 -20.43
C GLY A 161 -1.08 10.25 -21.72
N LEU A 162 -0.86 9.16 -22.45
CA LEU A 162 -0.15 9.18 -23.73
C LEU A 162 -0.94 9.91 -24.82
N ASP A 163 -2.26 9.75 -24.83
CA ASP A 163 -3.15 10.45 -25.73
C ASP A 163 -3.17 11.96 -25.46
N HIS A 164 -3.14 12.36 -24.18
CA HIS A 164 -2.94 13.76 -23.80
C HIS A 164 -1.65 14.34 -24.37
N LEU A 165 -0.53 13.63 -24.18
CA LEU A 165 0.77 14.03 -24.71
C LEU A 165 0.73 14.15 -26.24
N ALA A 166 0.12 13.18 -26.93
CA ALA A 166 -0.01 13.21 -28.39
C ALA A 166 -0.83 14.43 -28.89
N ARG A 167 -1.90 14.80 -28.19
CA ARG A 167 -2.68 16.02 -28.50
C ARG A 167 -1.86 17.29 -28.30
N GLU A 168 -1.08 17.39 -27.22
CA GLU A 168 -0.25 18.56 -26.97
C GLU A 168 0.92 18.68 -27.96
N VAL A 169 1.54 17.57 -28.35
CA VAL A 169 2.55 17.56 -29.43
C VAL A 169 1.95 18.12 -30.73
N LYS A 170 0.74 17.69 -31.09
CA LYS A 170 0.03 18.23 -32.26
C LYS A 170 -0.27 19.73 -32.10
N ALA A 171 -0.72 20.14 -30.92
CA ALA A 171 -1.03 21.54 -30.61
C ALA A 171 0.21 22.45 -30.62
N ALA A 172 1.40 21.89 -30.34
CA ALA A 172 2.68 22.56 -30.46
C ALA A 172 3.14 22.78 -31.93
N GLY A 173 2.30 22.41 -32.91
CA GLY A 173 2.56 22.62 -34.33
C GLY A 173 3.30 21.47 -35.01
N ILE A 174 3.55 20.36 -34.32
CA ILE A 174 4.21 19.19 -34.90
C ILE A 174 3.19 18.33 -35.64
N SER A 175 3.34 18.24 -36.96
CA SER A 175 2.49 17.48 -37.88
C SER A 175 3.16 16.20 -38.38
N ALA A 176 4.50 16.14 -38.33
CA ALA A 176 5.29 14.96 -38.65
C ALA A 176 6.56 14.88 -37.78
N VAL A 177 7.07 13.68 -37.52
CA VAL A 177 8.34 13.39 -36.84
C VAL A 177 9.14 12.45 -37.74
N THR A 178 10.27 12.93 -38.25
CA THR A 178 11.12 12.17 -39.19
C THR A 178 12.26 11.42 -38.50
N GLY A 179 12.54 11.73 -37.24
CA GLY A 179 13.47 10.97 -36.40
C GLY A 179 12.74 9.94 -35.54
N GLU A 180 13.30 9.67 -34.37
CA GLU A 180 12.81 8.69 -33.42
C GLU A 180 11.82 9.24 -32.40
N VAL A 181 11.06 8.32 -31.79
CA VAL A 181 10.40 8.56 -30.51
C VAL A 181 11.15 7.74 -29.47
N ILE A 182 11.60 8.37 -28.40
CA ILE A 182 12.49 7.77 -27.40
C ILE A 182 11.87 7.96 -26.01
N VAL A 183 11.88 6.92 -25.18
CA VAL A 183 11.54 7.02 -23.76
C VAL A 183 12.84 7.12 -22.98
N ASP A 184 13.05 8.24 -22.27
CA ASP A 184 14.15 8.39 -21.32
C ASP A 184 13.72 7.83 -19.96
N ASP A 185 14.00 6.54 -19.75
CA ASP A 185 13.75 5.79 -18.53
C ASP A 185 14.96 5.79 -17.58
N ARG A 186 15.86 6.76 -17.73
CA ARG A 186 17.05 6.86 -16.90
C ARG A 186 16.78 7.58 -15.58
N LEU A 187 15.55 7.74 -15.07
CA LEU A 187 15.36 8.41 -13.76
C LEU A 187 15.99 7.62 -12.61
N PHE A 188 15.67 6.33 -12.52
CA PHE A 188 16.17 5.40 -11.51
C PHE A 188 16.29 3.99 -12.09
N GLU A 189 16.97 3.09 -11.38
CA GLU A 189 17.20 1.72 -11.82
C GLU A 189 15.98 0.82 -11.58
N GLY A 190 15.66 -0.01 -12.57
CA GLY A 190 14.51 -0.91 -12.49
C GLY A 190 14.72 -2.02 -11.45
N THR A 191 13.88 -2.04 -10.42
CA THR A 191 14.06 -2.89 -9.23
C THR A 191 12.99 -3.99 -9.17
N PRO A 192 13.32 -5.25 -8.86
CA PRO A 192 12.34 -6.31 -8.64
C PRO A 192 11.37 -6.01 -7.49
N THR A 193 10.14 -6.55 -7.57
CA THR A 193 9.14 -6.51 -6.50
C THR A 193 8.74 -7.96 -6.20
N GLY A 194 9.13 -8.45 -5.03
CA GLY A 194 9.21 -9.90 -4.76
C GLY A 194 7.87 -10.64 -4.75
N GLY A 195 7.51 -11.32 -5.84
CA GLY A 195 6.27 -12.12 -5.90
C GLY A 195 5.00 -11.31 -6.21
N ALA A 196 5.17 -10.03 -6.57
CA ALA A 196 4.12 -9.18 -7.10
C ALA A 196 4.02 -9.26 -8.63
N VAL A 197 2.89 -8.78 -9.18
CA VAL A 197 2.70 -8.55 -10.61
C VAL A 197 2.30 -7.07 -10.80
N PRO A 198 3.03 -6.28 -11.61
CA PRO A 198 4.29 -6.62 -12.28
C PRO A 198 5.43 -6.96 -11.33
N SER A 199 6.38 -7.75 -11.83
CA SER A 199 7.53 -8.25 -11.09
C SER A 199 8.64 -7.21 -10.87
N ARG A 200 8.51 -6.00 -11.45
CA ARG A 200 9.52 -4.93 -11.37
C ARG A 200 8.88 -3.53 -11.37
N VAL A 201 9.49 -2.61 -10.62
CA VAL A 201 9.25 -1.16 -10.73
C VAL A 201 10.26 -0.53 -11.68
N VAL A 202 9.78 0.32 -12.58
CA VAL A 202 10.59 1.09 -13.55
C VAL A 202 10.06 2.52 -13.67
N PRO A 203 10.83 3.49 -14.22
CA PRO A 203 10.39 4.90 -14.30
C PRO A 203 9.19 5.20 -15.19
N ILE A 204 8.83 4.28 -16.09
CA ILE A 204 7.68 4.44 -16.99
C ILE A 204 6.62 3.39 -16.65
N SER A 205 5.38 3.83 -16.44
CA SER A 205 4.26 2.93 -16.19
C SER A 205 3.04 3.33 -17.00
N VAL A 206 2.60 2.44 -17.90
CA VAL A 206 1.37 2.61 -18.68
C VAL A 206 0.47 1.43 -18.39
N ASN A 207 -0.75 1.69 -17.90
CA ASN A 207 -1.67 0.66 -17.41
C ASN A 207 -1.03 -0.29 -16.39
N ASP A 208 -0.31 0.27 -15.41
CA ASP A 208 0.46 -0.48 -14.42
C ASP A 208 1.47 -1.46 -15.04
N ASN A 209 1.94 -1.21 -16.27
CA ASN A 209 2.77 -2.14 -17.06
C ASN A 209 2.15 -3.52 -17.27
N LEU A 210 0.81 -3.55 -17.35
CA LEU A 210 0.02 -4.74 -17.64
C LEU A 210 -0.77 -4.58 -18.94
N ILE A 211 -0.94 -5.70 -19.63
CA ILE A 211 -1.95 -5.87 -20.68
C ILE A 211 -3.07 -6.69 -20.06
N ASP A 212 -4.21 -6.07 -19.82
CA ASP A 212 -5.40 -6.78 -19.34
C ASP A 212 -5.95 -7.68 -20.43
N VAL A 213 -6.44 -8.84 -20.03
CA VAL A 213 -7.07 -9.85 -20.87
C VAL A 213 -8.47 -10.10 -20.33
N VAL A 214 -9.49 -9.70 -21.09
CA VAL A 214 -10.89 -9.91 -20.75
C VAL A 214 -11.41 -11.09 -21.55
N VAL A 215 -11.81 -12.14 -20.86
CA VAL A 215 -12.37 -13.36 -21.46
C VAL A 215 -13.87 -13.42 -21.18
N THR A 216 -14.68 -13.42 -22.24
CA THR A 216 -16.15 -13.49 -22.14
C THR A 216 -16.63 -14.79 -22.78
N PRO A 217 -17.41 -15.63 -22.08
CA PRO A 217 -17.89 -16.88 -22.65
C PRO A 217 -18.86 -16.60 -23.79
N ALA A 218 -18.86 -17.47 -24.81
CA ALA A 218 -19.85 -17.44 -25.87
C ALA A 218 -21.24 -17.80 -25.36
N ALA A 219 -22.26 -17.57 -26.18
CA ALA A 219 -23.65 -17.91 -25.85
C ALA A 219 -23.92 -19.42 -25.81
N GLU A 220 -23.11 -20.24 -26.49
CA GLU A 220 -23.30 -21.69 -26.61
C GLU A 220 -22.02 -22.46 -26.24
N PRO A 221 -22.13 -23.60 -25.54
CA PRO A 221 -21.00 -24.51 -25.32
C PRO A 221 -20.37 -25.02 -26.62
N GLY A 222 -19.06 -25.28 -26.59
CA GLY A 222 -18.25 -25.73 -27.74
C GLY A 222 -17.81 -24.59 -28.67
N LYS A 223 -18.21 -23.34 -28.41
CA LYS A 223 -17.78 -22.16 -29.18
C LYS A 223 -16.59 -21.48 -28.52
N PRO A 224 -15.69 -20.85 -29.29
CA PRO A 224 -14.58 -20.09 -28.72
C PRO A 224 -15.09 -18.90 -27.90
N ALA A 225 -14.48 -18.64 -26.75
CA ALA A 225 -14.75 -17.45 -25.96
C ALA A 225 -14.22 -16.18 -26.66
N GLU A 226 -14.86 -15.05 -26.44
CA GLU A 226 -14.34 -13.75 -26.88
C GLU A 226 -13.19 -13.32 -25.96
N VAL A 227 -12.07 -12.93 -26.55
CA VAL A 227 -10.89 -12.43 -25.83
C VAL A 227 -10.54 -11.04 -26.33
N ARG A 228 -10.54 -10.07 -25.41
CA ARG A 228 -10.14 -8.68 -25.67
C ARG A 228 -8.92 -8.33 -24.81
N THR A 229 -8.03 -7.53 -25.37
CA THR A 229 -6.84 -7.04 -24.66
C THR A 229 -6.88 -5.52 -24.47
N ILE A 230 -6.34 -5.03 -23.35
CA ILE A 230 -6.38 -3.62 -22.96
C ILE A 230 -5.02 -3.19 -22.34
N PRO A 231 -4.35 -2.15 -22.87
CA PRO A 231 -4.64 -1.52 -24.15
C PRO A 231 -4.37 -2.49 -25.31
N SER A 232 -5.15 -2.37 -26.38
CA SER A 232 -4.84 -3.06 -27.64
C SER A 232 -3.72 -2.32 -28.36
N SER A 233 -2.72 -3.06 -28.86
CA SER A 233 -1.56 -2.47 -29.55
C SER A 233 -0.95 -3.44 -30.56
N SER A 234 -0.29 -2.89 -31.58
CA SER A 234 0.52 -3.68 -32.51
C SER A 234 1.83 -4.19 -31.88
N TYR A 235 2.19 -3.68 -30.68
CA TYR A 235 3.41 -4.03 -29.96
C TYR A 235 3.56 -5.54 -29.69
N TYR A 236 2.46 -6.23 -29.41
CA TYR A 236 2.44 -7.64 -29.03
C TYR A 236 1.51 -8.46 -29.92
N SER A 237 1.63 -9.79 -29.83
CA SER A 237 0.70 -10.74 -30.42
C SER A 237 0.13 -11.65 -29.33
N ALA A 238 -1.19 -11.78 -29.30
CA ALA A 238 -1.93 -12.60 -28.34
C ALA A 238 -2.71 -13.70 -29.09
N GLU A 239 -2.48 -14.95 -28.74
CA GLU A 239 -3.22 -16.10 -29.28
C GLU A 239 -4.29 -16.56 -28.28
N ALA A 240 -5.56 -16.59 -28.68
CA ALA A 240 -6.67 -17.02 -27.83
C ALA A 240 -7.13 -18.44 -28.19
N LEU A 241 -6.97 -19.37 -27.24
CA LEU A 241 -7.38 -20.77 -27.32
C LEU A 241 -8.27 -21.10 -26.11
N VAL A 242 -9.41 -20.43 -26.03
CA VAL A 242 -10.36 -20.58 -24.92
C VAL A 242 -11.69 -21.11 -25.43
N GLU A 243 -12.13 -22.24 -24.89
CA GLU A 243 -13.41 -22.85 -25.19
C GLU A 243 -14.49 -22.44 -24.19
N THR A 244 -15.69 -22.15 -24.70
CA THR A 244 -16.86 -22.01 -23.84
C THR A 244 -17.43 -23.38 -23.53
N VAL A 245 -17.49 -23.78 -22.26
CA VAL A 245 -17.96 -25.11 -21.85
C VAL A 245 -19.37 -25.05 -21.26
N ALA A 246 -19.99 -26.21 -21.05
CA ALA A 246 -21.31 -26.30 -20.42
C ALA A 246 -21.30 -25.77 -18.98
N GLU A 247 -22.46 -25.33 -18.50
CA GLU A 247 -22.67 -24.90 -17.12
C GLU A 247 -22.27 -26.01 -16.11
N GLY A 248 -21.79 -25.61 -14.94
CA GLY A 248 -21.35 -26.53 -13.87
C GLY A 248 -19.92 -27.05 -14.00
N GLN A 249 -19.25 -26.86 -15.13
CA GLN A 249 -17.81 -27.12 -15.23
C GLN A 249 -17.00 -26.00 -14.54
N PRO A 250 -15.82 -26.30 -13.95
CA PRO A 250 -14.99 -25.26 -13.36
C PRO A 250 -14.31 -24.39 -14.44
N PRO A 251 -14.23 -23.06 -14.24
CA PRO A 251 -13.41 -22.22 -15.11
C PRO A 251 -11.93 -22.54 -14.90
N ARG A 252 -11.18 -22.58 -16.01
CA ARG A 252 -9.71 -22.73 -16.00
C ARG A 252 -9.15 -21.84 -17.09
N LEU A 253 -8.51 -20.76 -16.71
CA LEU A 253 -7.89 -19.85 -17.66
C LEU A 253 -6.45 -19.59 -17.25
N GLU A 254 -5.59 -19.49 -18.24
CA GLU A 254 -4.18 -19.22 -18.04
C GLU A 254 -3.67 -18.29 -19.13
N VAL A 255 -2.90 -17.28 -18.73
CA VAL A 255 -2.10 -16.45 -19.63
C VAL A 255 -0.67 -16.97 -19.59
N ARG A 256 -0.17 -17.46 -20.72
CA ARG A 256 1.19 -18.01 -20.85
C ARG A 256 2.04 -17.12 -21.72
N ARG A 257 3.25 -16.81 -21.25
CA ARG A 257 4.27 -16.17 -22.08
C ARG A 257 4.82 -17.17 -23.09
N GLU A 258 4.78 -16.82 -24.36
CA GLU A 258 5.27 -17.65 -25.47
C GLU A 258 6.58 -17.08 -26.08
N GLY A 259 6.91 -15.82 -25.77
CA GLY A 259 8.15 -15.19 -26.17
C GLY A 259 8.14 -13.68 -25.92
N PRO A 260 9.16 -12.96 -26.41
CA PRO A 260 9.18 -11.51 -26.34
C PRO A 260 7.95 -10.95 -27.06
N ARG A 261 7.14 -10.16 -26.34
CA ARG A 261 5.92 -9.53 -26.86
C ARG A 261 4.90 -10.53 -27.43
N ARG A 262 4.91 -11.79 -26.97
CA ARG A 262 3.98 -12.83 -27.41
C ARG A 262 3.46 -13.64 -26.24
N PHE A 263 2.15 -13.80 -26.16
CA PHE A 263 1.51 -14.62 -25.13
C PHE A 263 0.29 -15.36 -25.68
N SER A 264 -0.09 -16.45 -25.02
CA SER A 264 -1.31 -17.20 -25.31
C SER A 264 -2.27 -17.17 -24.12
N ILE A 265 -3.57 -17.22 -24.41
CA ILE A 265 -4.65 -17.33 -23.44
C ILE A 265 -5.28 -18.70 -23.67
N ARG A 266 -5.23 -19.59 -22.69
CA ARG A 266 -5.67 -20.98 -22.84
C ARG A 266 -6.68 -21.37 -21.78
N GLY A 267 -7.58 -22.26 -22.16
CA GLY A 267 -8.39 -23.02 -21.21
C GLY A 267 -9.88 -22.99 -21.55
N GLN A 268 -10.73 -22.92 -20.52
CA GLN A 268 -12.17 -23.03 -20.63
C GLN A 268 -12.91 -22.09 -19.68
N LEU A 269 -14.07 -21.59 -20.14
CA LEU A 269 -14.96 -20.76 -19.35
C LEU A 269 -16.42 -21.24 -19.54
N PRO A 270 -17.18 -21.54 -18.48
CA PRO A 270 -18.56 -22.01 -18.64
C PRO A 270 -19.49 -20.93 -19.20
N VAL A 271 -20.46 -21.34 -20.02
CA VAL A 271 -21.55 -20.49 -20.49
C VAL A 271 -22.29 -19.85 -19.30
N GLY A 272 -22.71 -18.59 -19.46
CA GLY A 272 -23.43 -17.84 -18.43
C GLY A 272 -22.56 -17.25 -17.31
N GLN A 273 -21.25 -17.53 -17.28
CA GLN A 273 -20.36 -16.84 -16.34
C GLN A 273 -20.13 -15.38 -16.72
N PRO A 274 -19.89 -14.50 -15.73
CA PRO A 274 -19.42 -13.14 -15.99
C PRO A 274 -18.04 -13.17 -16.67
N PRO A 275 -17.67 -12.09 -17.39
CA PRO A 275 -16.32 -11.96 -17.94
C PRO A 275 -15.24 -12.11 -16.87
N VAL A 276 -14.16 -12.79 -17.21
CA VAL A 276 -13.00 -12.96 -16.34
C VAL A 276 -11.87 -12.04 -16.80
N VAL A 277 -11.27 -11.33 -15.84
CA VAL A 277 -10.09 -10.49 -16.07
C VAL A 277 -8.84 -11.25 -15.66
N LEU A 278 -7.89 -11.31 -16.57
CA LEU A 278 -6.52 -11.78 -16.38
C LEU A 278 -5.57 -10.65 -16.81
N ALA A 279 -4.28 -10.79 -16.55
CA ALA A 279 -3.28 -9.83 -17.00
C ALA A 279 -2.05 -10.54 -17.57
N SER A 280 -1.38 -9.89 -18.51
CA SER A 280 -0.05 -10.24 -18.99
C SER A 280 0.92 -9.12 -18.64
N GLU A 281 2.01 -9.45 -17.96
CA GLU A 281 3.04 -8.47 -17.62
C GLU A 281 3.83 -8.03 -18.86
N VAL A 282 4.07 -6.72 -18.96
CA VAL A 282 4.90 -6.13 -20.01
C VAL A 282 6.38 -6.28 -19.66
N GLU A 283 7.09 -7.10 -20.44
CA GLU A 283 8.52 -7.39 -20.21
C GLU A 283 9.45 -6.19 -20.43
N GLN A 284 9.11 -5.32 -21.38
CA GLN A 284 9.90 -4.12 -21.74
C GLN A 284 9.00 -2.88 -21.71
N PRO A 285 8.78 -2.28 -20.51
CA PRO A 285 7.88 -1.14 -20.34
C PRO A 285 8.22 0.08 -21.19
N ALA A 286 9.50 0.39 -21.39
CA ALA A 286 9.93 1.51 -22.23
C ALA A 286 9.58 1.31 -23.71
N ASP A 287 9.78 0.10 -24.24
CA ASP A 287 9.38 -0.26 -25.60
C ASP A 287 7.87 -0.18 -25.78
N PHE A 288 7.12 -0.66 -24.78
CA PHE A 288 5.66 -0.62 -24.79
C PHE A 288 5.12 0.81 -24.76
N ALA A 289 5.61 1.64 -23.84
CA ALA A 289 5.23 3.06 -23.77
C ALA A 289 5.60 3.81 -25.07
N ARG A 290 6.77 3.52 -25.65
CA ARG A 290 7.18 4.06 -26.96
C ARG A 290 6.21 3.68 -28.07
N ALA A 291 5.88 2.39 -28.19
CA ALA A 291 4.97 1.88 -29.21
C ALA A 291 3.59 2.54 -29.10
N LEU A 292 3.03 2.58 -27.88
CA LEU A 292 1.74 3.20 -27.61
C LEU A 292 1.76 4.71 -27.89
N LEU A 293 2.83 5.44 -27.53
CA LEU A 293 2.94 6.86 -27.84
C LEU A 293 2.99 7.11 -29.36
N ILE A 294 3.73 6.31 -30.12
CA ILE A 294 3.76 6.39 -31.60
C ILE A 294 2.35 6.15 -32.17
N GLU A 295 1.63 5.15 -31.65
CA GLU A 295 0.25 4.85 -32.04
C GLU A 295 -0.70 6.02 -31.72
N GLN A 296 -0.60 6.63 -30.54
CA GLN A 296 -1.40 7.80 -30.15
C GLN A 296 -1.07 9.03 -31.00
N LEU A 297 0.20 9.31 -31.28
CA LEU A 297 0.63 10.40 -32.18
C LEU A 297 0.00 10.24 -33.57
N ARG A 298 0.05 9.03 -34.14
CA ARG A 298 -0.58 8.71 -35.43
C ARG A 298 -2.09 8.87 -35.38
N ALA A 299 -2.74 8.41 -34.30
CA ALA A 299 -4.18 8.57 -34.10
C ALA A 299 -4.61 10.06 -34.03
N ARG A 300 -3.71 10.94 -33.57
CA ARG A 300 -3.89 12.40 -33.54
C ARG A 300 -3.42 13.13 -34.80
N GLY A 301 -3.12 12.40 -35.87
CA GLY A 301 -2.74 12.97 -37.16
C GLY A 301 -1.33 13.59 -37.17
N VAL A 302 -0.42 13.06 -36.34
CA VAL A 302 1.02 13.30 -36.44
C VAL A 302 1.63 12.12 -37.18
N ARG A 303 2.22 12.36 -38.35
CA ARG A 303 2.98 11.30 -39.05
C ARG A 303 4.24 10.99 -38.25
N VAL A 304 4.52 9.73 -37.98
CA VAL A 304 5.75 9.31 -37.29
C VAL A 304 6.40 8.24 -38.14
N ASP A 305 7.62 8.51 -38.61
CA ASP A 305 8.34 7.62 -39.52
C ASP A 305 8.91 6.40 -38.78
N ALA A 306 9.29 6.58 -37.51
CA ALA A 306 9.73 5.50 -36.63
C ALA A 306 8.69 4.38 -36.48
N SER A 307 9.15 3.13 -36.43
CA SER A 307 8.28 1.97 -36.26
C SER A 307 7.92 1.74 -34.79
N PRO A 308 6.64 1.52 -34.43
CA PRO A 308 6.24 1.14 -33.07
C PRO A 308 6.73 -0.26 -32.68
N LEU A 309 7.15 -1.08 -33.65
CA LEU A 309 7.69 -2.42 -33.41
C LEU A 309 9.19 -2.42 -33.08
N ALA A 310 9.90 -1.31 -33.32
CA ALA A 310 11.30 -1.19 -32.92
C ALA A 310 11.42 -1.07 -31.38
N GLY A 311 12.54 -1.54 -30.82
CA GLY A 311 12.85 -1.31 -29.40
C GLY A 311 13.13 0.17 -29.12
N ASN A 312 13.09 0.57 -27.84
CA ASN A 312 13.39 1.91 -27.39
C ASN A 312 14.88 2.24 -27.64
N PRO A 313 15.22 3.21 -28.52
CA PRO A 313 16.60 3.48 -28.89
C PRO A 313 17.27 4.42 -27.87
N ALA A 314 17.27 4.04 -26.58
CA ALA A 314 17.81 4.85 -25.48
C ALA A 314 19.30 5.19 -25.65
N SER A 315 20.05 4.39 -26.42
CA SER A 315 21.45 4.67 -26.76
C SER A 315 21.64 5.92 -27.62
N LEU A 316 20.58 6.45 -28.25
CA LEU A 316 20.61 7.70 -29.00
C LEU A 316 20.47 8.93 -28.10
N LEU A 317 20.13 8.77 -26.81
CA LEU A 317 19.97 9.90 -25.89
C LEU A 317 21.34 10.53 -25.58
N PRO A 318 21.44 11.87 -25.57
CA PRO A 318 22.62 12.56 -25.06
C PRO A 318 22.68 12.46 -23.53
N ALA A 319 23.65 13.13 -22.91
CA ALA A 319 23.76 13.16 -21.45
C ALA A 319 22.46 13.70 -20.82
N PRO A 320 22.05 13.24 -19.62
CA PRO A 320 20.80 13.67 -18.99
C PRO A 320 20.64 15.19 -18.85
N ALA A 321 21.73 15.91 -18.57
CA ALA A 321 21.71 17.38 -18.48
C ALA A 321 21.41 18.06 -19.83
N GLU A 322 21.87 17.49 -20.94
CA GLU A 322 21.56 17.98 -22.28
C GLU A 322 20.12 17.70 -22.65
N VAL A 323 19.60 16.51 -22.32
CA VAL A 323 18.18 16.17 -22.53
C VAL A 323 17.29 17.14 -21.77
N ALA A 324 17.57 17.40 -20.49
CA ALA A 324 16.78 18.30 -19.65
C ALA A 324 16.73 19.76 -20.16
N ALA A 325 17.71 20.17 -20.98
CA ALA A 325 17.77 21.50 -21.58
C ALA A 325 17.03 21.61 -22.92
N LEU A 326 16.53 20.50 -23.48
CA LEU A 326 15.82 20.50 -24.76
C LEU A 326 14.47 21.21 -24.68
N PRO A 327 13.98 21.81 -25.79
CA PRO A 327 12.67 22.45 -25.82
C PRO A 327 11.54 21.47 -25.53
N LYS A 328 10.69 21.81 -24.55
CA LYS A 328 9.47 21.07 -24.23
C LYS A 328 8.36 21.38 -25.22
N VAL A 329 7.67 20.34 -25.70
CA VAL A 329 6.54 20.44 -26.65
C VAL A 329 5.22 19.89 -26.10
N ALA A 330 5.27 19.06 -25.08
CA ALA A 330 4.08 18.60 -24.34
C ALA A 330 4.44 18.28 -22.88
N GLN A 331 3.44 18.21 -22.01
CA GLN A 331 3.55 17.80 -20.62
C GLN A 331 2.24 17.21 -20.10
N TYR A 332 2.32 15.99 -19.57
CA TYR A 332 1.27 15.44 -18.74
C TYR A 332 1.55 15.79 -17.27
N THR A 333 0.54 16.27 -16.56
CA THR A 333 0.62 16.54 -15.12
C THR A 333 -0.29 15.57 -14.39
N SER A 334 0.29 14.83 -13.46
CA SER A 334 -0.41 13.77 -12.75
C SER A 334 -1.47 14.29 -11.79
N PRO A 335 -2.41 13.44 -11.32
CA PRO A 335 -3.15 13.66 -10.07
C PRO A 335 -2.19 13.93 -8.88
N PRO A 336 -2.66 14.49 -7.77
CA PRO A 336 -1.81 14.79 -6.62
C PRO A 336 -1.43 13.50 -5.86
N LEU A 337 -0.28 13.50 -5.17
CA LEU A 337 0.29 12.35 -4.45
C LEU A 337 -0.72 11.66 -3.51
N ARG A 338 -1.64 12.42 -2.90
CA ARG A 338 -2.73 11.86 -2.07
C ARG A 338 -3.58 10.80 -2.79
N GLU A 339 -3.78 10.93 -4.11
CA GLU A 339 -4.54 9.95 -4.90
C GLU A 339 -3.76 8.64 -5.09
N TYR A 340 -2.44 8.73 -5.26
CA TYR A 340 -1.56 7.57 -5.35
C TYR A 340 -1.50 6.82 -4.02
N VAL A 341 -1.38 7.56 -2.91
CA VAL A 341 -1.43 6.98 -1.55
C VAL A 341 -2.79 6.33 -1.29
N ARG A 342 -3.88 6.94 -1.78
CA ARG A 342 -5.22 6.34 -1.74
C ARG A 342 -5.26 5.00 -2.47
N VAL A 343 -4.84 4.93 -3.73
CA VAL A 343 -4.80 3.66 -4.47
C VAL A 343 -3.88 2.65 -3.77
N LEU A 344 -2.70 3.09 -3.33
CA LEU A 344 -1.71 2.26 -2.64
C LEU A 344 -2.32 1.59 -1.41
N LEU A 345 -2.96 2.34 -0.49
CA LEU A 345 -3.50 1.75 0.74
C LEU A 345 -4.87 1.09 0.58
N LYS A 346 -5.75 1.59 -0.31
CA LYS A 346 -7.05 0.96 -0.57
C LYS A 346 -6.89 -0.39 -1.23
N VAL A 347 -6.05 -0.45 -2.26
CA VAL A 347 -5.80 -1.69 -3.00
C VAL A 347 -4.73 -2.51 -2.30
N GLY A 348 -3.72 -1.93 -1.66
CA GLY A 348 -2.51 -2.66 -1.23
C GLY A 348 -1.54 -2.83 -2.41
N HIS A 349 -1.35 -1.78 -3.21
CA HIS A 349 -0.72 -1.85 -4.52
C HIS A 349 0.81 -1.98 -4.45
N HIS A 350 1.33 -3.19 -4.68
CA HIS A 350 2.75 -3.52 -4.49
C HIS A 350 3.70 -2.65 -5.31
N GLN A 351 3.41 -2.45 -6.61
CA GLN A 351 4.26 -1.62 -7.47
C GLN A 351 4.31 -0.14 -7.02
N HIS A 352 3.18 0.44 -6.61
CA HIS A 352 3.14 1.81 -6.10
C HIS A 352 3.96 1.93 -4.82
N ALA A 353 3.81 0.96 -3.90
CA ALA A 353 4.56 0.95 -2.66
C ALA A 353 6.07 0.84 -2.89
N ALA A 354 6.51 -0.08 -3.76
CA ALA A 354 7.92 -0.24 -4.11
C ALA A 354 8.49 0.94 -4.92
N ALA A 355 7.65 1.72 -5.61
CA ALA A 355 8.05 2.93 -6.31
C ALA A 355 8.35 4.12 -5.39
N LEU A 356 7.69 4.23 -4.23
CA LEU A 356 7.86 5.39 -3.35
C LEU A 356 9.31 5.59 -2.86
N PRO A 357 10.07 4.56 -2.42
CA PRO A 357 11.50 4.71 -2.14
C PRO A 357 12.31 5.22 -3.35
N LEU A 358 12.03 4.73 -4.56
CA LEU A 358 12.73 5.20 -5.78
C LEU A 358 12.41 6.65 -6.10
N LEU A 359 11.17 7.08 -5.87
CA LEU A 359 10.76 8.47 -6.04
C LEU A 359 11.41 9.39 -5.00
N LEU A 360 11.55 8.93 -3.75
CA LEU A 360 12.35 9.62 -2.73
C LEU A 360 13.82 9.73 -3.14
N ALA A 361 14.41 8.65 -3.66
CA ALA A 361 15.77 8.65 -4.20
C ALA A 361 15.92 9.69 -5.33
N ALA A 362 15.03 9.63 -6.32
CA ALA A 362 15.03 10.51 -7.48
C ALA A 362 14.92 11.99 -7.06
N SER A 363 14.09 12.31 -6.06
CA SER A 363 13.95 13.66 -5.51
C SER A 363 15.24 14.25 -4.93
N LYS A 364 16.23 13.39 -4.62
CA LYS A 364 17.56 13.74 -4.12
C LYS A 364 18.68 13.48 -5.14
N GLY A 365 18.33 13.23 -6.40
CA GLY A 365 19.30 12.89 -7.45
C GLY A 365 20.01 11.55 -7.19
N ARG A 366 19.32 10.61 -6.55
CA ARG A 366 19.74 9.21 -6.34
C ARG A 366 18.89 8.29 -7.22
N ARG A 367 19.33 7.04 -7.39
CA ARG A 367 18.82 6.19 -8.49
C ARG A 367 18.46 4.77 -8.08
N THR A 368 18.80 4.34 -6.87
CA THR A 368 18.65 2.93 -6.47
C THR A 368 17.65 2.76 -5.34
N GLN A 369 17.07 1.56 -5.24
CA GLN A 369 16.16 1.19 -4.14
C GLN A 369 16.83 1.38 -2.78
N ALA A 370 18.09 0.94 -2.65
CA ALA A 370 18.85 1.03 -1.41
C ALA A 370 19.06 2.48 -0.95
N GLU A 371 19.29 3.40 -1.89
CA GLU A 371 19.36 4.84 -1.58
C GLU A 371 18.00 5.40 -1.16
N GLY A 372 16.93 4.98 -1.84
CA GLY A 372 15.56 5.34 -1.49
C GLY A 372 15.15 4.90 -0.09
N LEU A 373 15.45 3.65 0.27
CA LEU A 373 15.18 3.09 1.59
C LEU A 373 15.99 3.77 2.70
N ARG A 374 17.22 4.20 2.41
CA ARG A 374 18.01 5.01 3.36
C ARG A 374 17.36 6.36 3.62
N ILE A 375 16.94 7.06 2.57
CA ILE A 375 16.21 8.34 2.70
C ILE A 375 14.88 8.13 3.43
N LEU A 376 14.15 7.06 3.12
CA LEU A 376 12.94 6.68 3.85
C LEU A 376 13.24 6.51 5.34
N GLY A 377 14.29 5.77 5.71
CA GLY A 377 14.72 5.59 7.10
C GLY A 377 15.06 6.90 7.81
N GLU A 378 15.71 7.84 7.13
CA GLU A 378 15.99 9.19 7.63
C GLU A 378 14.69 9.97 7.91
N VAL A 379 13.68 9.87 7.02
CA VAL A 379 12.36 10.49 7.22
C VAL A 379 11.65 9.86 8.42
N LEU A 380 11.64 8.53 8.54
CA LEU A 380 11.02 7.84 9.68
C LEU A 380 11.71 8.21 11.01
N ALA A 381 13.04 8.33 11.03
CA ALA A 381 13.78 8.79 12.20
C ALA A 381 13.42 10.25 12.55
N GLY A 382 13.29 11.13 11.55
CA GLY A 382 12.85 12.52 11.72
C GLY A 382 11.42 12.65 12.25
N LEU A 383 10.57 11.66 11.99
CA LEU A 383 9.23 11.52 12.57
C LEU A 383 9.25 10.98 14.02
N GLY A 384 10.41 10.59 14.54
CA GLY A 384 10.59 10.10 15.91
C GLY A 384 10.22 8.63 16.12
N LEU A 385 10.19 7.82 15.05
CA LEU A 385 9.83 6.41 15.14
C LEU A 385 10.96 5.57 15.78
N PRO A 386 10.62 4.46 16.46
CA PRO A 386 11.59 3.50 16.96
C PRO A 386 12.15 2.67 15.80
N THR A 387 13.13 3.22 15.07
CA THR A 387 13.67 2.62 13.83
C THR A 387 14.33 1.27 14.01
N GLN A 388 14.74 0.90 15.23
CA GLN A 388 15.23 -0.46 15.53
C GLN A 388 14.15 -1.54 15.33
N GLY A 389 12.87 -1.16 15.43
CA GLY A 389 11.72 -2.03 15.18
C GLY A 389 11.23 -2.01 13.74
N ILE A 390 12.04 -1.53 12.78
CA ILE A 390 11.66 -1.35 11.37
C ILE A 390 12.78 -1.87 10.45
N CYS A 391 12.46 -2.84 9.61
CA CYS A 391 13.31 -3.32 8.52
C CYS A 391 12.43 -3.45 7.27
N LEU A 392 12.81 -2.77 6.20
CA LEU A 392 12.07 -2.76 4.92
C LEU A 392 13.04 -3.09 3.78
N ALA A 393 12.67 -4.04 2.94
CA ALA A 393 13.46 -4.50 1.81
C ALA A 393 13.08 -3.81 0.49
N ASP A 394 11.79 -3.54 0.28
CA ASP A 394 11.30 -2.81 -0.89
C ASP A 394 10.15 -1.83 -0.59
N GLY A 395 9.47 -1.98 0.55
CA GLY A 395 8.34 -1.14 0.96
C GLY A 395 6.96 -1.69 0.55
N ALA A 396 6.89 -2.78 -0.23
CA ALA A 396 5.65 -3.44 -0.62
C ALA A 396 5.11 -4.38 0.47
N GLY A 397 5.98 -4.95 1.30
CA GLY A 397 5.62 -5.77 2.46
C GLY A 397 5.58 -7.27 2.19
N ILE A 398 6.01 -7.70 1.01
CA ILE A 398 5.99 -9.09 0.54
C ILE A 398 7.35 -9.78 0.69
N ASP A 399 8.42 -9.00 0.89
CA ASP A 399 9.75 -9.57 1.11
C ASP A 399 9.82 -10.16 2.53
N ARG A 400 10.51 -11.29 2.65
CA ARG A 400 10.66 -11.98 3.96
C ARG A 400 11.58 -11.23 4.91
N ALA A 401 12.38 -10.31 4.40
CA ALA A 401 13.20 -9.39 5.18
C ALA A 401 12.41 -8.16 5.68
N ASP A 402 11.18 -7.93 5.22
CA ASP A 402 10.31 -6.93 5.80
C ASP A 402 9.91 -7.38 7.21
N LEU A 403 10.30 -6.61 8.23
CA LEU A 403 10.04 -6.90 9.62
C LEU A 403 9.72 -5.60 10.37
N VAL A 404 8.58 -5.56 11.05
CA VAL A 404 8.19 -4.42 11.90
C VAL A 404 7.62 -4.89 13.23
N SER A 405 7.72 -4.06 14.26
CA SER A 405 7.02 -4.32 15.52
C SER A 405 5.65 -3.62 15.57
N PRO A 406 4.66 -4.17 16.31
CA PRO A 406 3.41 -3.47 16.60
C PRO A 406 3.64 -2.06 17.15
N ARG A 407 4.65 -1.88 18.01
CA ARG A 407 5.03 -0.57 18.55
C ARG A 407 5.51 0.40 17.48
N ALA A 408 6.31 -0.05 16.51
CA ALA A 408 6.75 0.80 15.41
C ALA A 408 5.58 1.25 14.51
N VAL A 409 4.63 0.35 14.24
CA VAL A 409 3.44 0.68 13.43
C VAL A 409 2.52 1.66 14.15
N VAL A 410 2.20 1.43 15.42
CA VAL A 410 1.38 2.36 16.21
C VAL A 410 2.08 3.71 16.41
N ALA A 411 3.41 3.70 16.58
CA ALA A 411 4.20 4.94 16.63
C ALA A 411 4.10 5.72 15.31
N LEU A 412 4.15 5.04 14.16
CA LEU A 412 3.94 5.68 12.85
C LEU A 412 2.55 6.32 12.75
N LEU A 413 1.50 5.56 13.08
CA LEU A 413 0.11 6.03 13.04
C LEU A 413 -0.04 7.32 13.86
N ARG A 414 0.43 7.31 15.11
CA ARG A 414 0.40 8.49 15.98
C ARG A 414 1.31 9.63 15.51
N ALA A 415 2.47 9.33 14.93
CA ALA A 415 3.39 10.36 14.44
C ALA A 415 2.83 11.15 13.25
N MET A 416 1.89 10.56 12.51
CA MET A 416 1.15 11.25 11.45
C MET A 416 0.14 12.24 12.01
N ASP A 417 -0.30 12.12 13.27
CA ASP A 417 -1.23 13.08 13.86
C ASP A 417 -0.65 14.50 13.86
N GLY A 418 -1.45 15.46 13.40
CA GLY A 418 -1.05 16.86 13.28
C GLY A 418 -0.11 17.18 12.11
N ARG A 419 0.28 16.20 11.28
CA ARG A 419 1.10 16.45 10.08
C ARG A 419 0.26 16.98 8.91
N PRO A 420 0.83 17.79 8.00
CA PRO A 420 0.12 18.25 6.81
C PRO A 420 -0.44 17.11 5.94
N GLY A 421 0.26 15.96 5.90
CA GLY A 421 -0.17 14.77 5.16
C GLY A 421 -1.23 13.91 5.86
N ALA A 422 -1.55 14.17 7.14
CA ALA A 422 -2.42 13.31 7.94
C ALA A 422 -3.81 13.07 7.31
N PRO A 423 -4.51 14.11 6.79
CA PRO A 423 -5.83 13.91 6.19
C PRO A 423 -5.78 12.97 4.96
N ALA A 424 -4.74 13.08 4.14
CA ALA A 424 -4.54 12.21 2.99
C ALA A 424 -4.20 10.76 3.40
N PHE A 425 -3.33 10.60 4.40
CA PHE A 425 -2.95 9.30 4.93
C PHE A 425 -4.14 8.56 5.55
N GLU A 426 -4.92 9.22 6.40
CA GLU A 426 -6.08 8.63 7.06
C GLU A 426 -7.23 8.32 6.09
N ALA A 427 -7.49 9.20 5.11
CA ALA A 427 -8.49 8.97 4.08
C ALA A 427 -8.14 7.78 3.17
N ALA A 428 -6.85 7.51 2.97
CA ALA A 428 -6.35 6.41 2.16
C ALA A 428 -6.54 5.04 2.82
N LEU A 429 -6.63 4.95 4.16
CA LEU A 429 -6.86 3.69 4.86
C LEU A 429 -8.24 3.09 4.52
N PRO A 430 -8.33 1.81 4.14
CA PRO A 430 -9.60 1.11 3.94
C PRO A 430 -10.50 1.14 5.19
N VAL A 431 -11.81 1.24 5.02
CA VAL A 431 -12.77 1.12 6.13
C VAL A 431 -13.18 -0.34 6.30
N ILE A 432 -13.03 -0.88 7.51
CA ILE A 432 -13.31 -2.30 7.79
C ILE A 432 -14.75 -2.67 7.41
N GLY A 433 -14.90 -3.77 6.69
CA GLY A 433 -16.20 -4.24 6.21
C GLY A 433 -16.72 -3.51 4.97
N ARG A 434 -16.18 -2.35 4.57
CA ARG A 434 -16.83 -1.48 3.56
C ARG A 434 -16.08 -1.39 2.24
N GLU A 435 -14.75 -1.47 2.24
CA GLU A 435 -13.95 -1.25 1.03
C GLU A 435 -12.52 -1.77 1.18
N GLY A 436 -11.84 -1.89 0.04
CA GLY A 436 -10.41 -2.18 -0.07
C GLY A 436 -9.99 -3.50 0.56
N THR A 437 -8.73 -3.58 0.96
CA THR A 437 -8.16 -4.79 1.61
C THR A 437 -8.81 -5.14 2.94
N ALA A 438 -9.61 -4.25 3.53
CA ALA A 438 -10.31 -4.48 4.79
C ALA A 438 -11.79 -4.89 4.62
N LEU A 439 -12.26 -5.09 3.37
CA LEU A 439 -13.65 -5.41 3.05
C LEU A 439 -14.18 -6.65 3.80
N ASP A 440 -13.37 -7.71 3.88
CA ASP A 440 -13.76 -8.99 4.47
C ASP A 440 -13.20 -9.23 5.88
N VAL A 441 -12.68 -8.20 6.55
CA VAL A 441 -12.12 -8.32 7.91
C VAL A 441 -13.20 -8.63 8.94
N VAL A 442 -14.38 -7.99 8.84
CA VAL A 442 -15.50 -8.15 9.78
C VAL A 442 -16.80 -8.55 9.09
N ALA A 443 -17.62 -9.35 9.76
CA ALA A 443 -18.85 -9.89 9.19
C ALA A 443 -19.83 -8.76 8.83
N ALA A 444 -20.83 -9.05 8.00
CA ALA A 444 -21.80 -8.04 7.56
C ALA A 444 -22.59 -7.43 8.73
N ASP A 445 -22.84 -8.21 9.77
CA ASP A 445 -23.54 -7.87 11.01
C ASP A 445 -22.62 -7.47 12.17
N SER A 446 -21.30 -7.38 11.92
CA SER A 446 -20.33 -7.01 12.94
C SER A 446 -20.59 -5.61 13.52
N PRO A 447 -20.56 -5.42 14.85
CA PRO A 447 -20.72 -4.11 15.47
C PRO A 447 -19.56 -3.15 15.13
N ALA A 448 -18.37 -3.66 14.84
CA ALA A 448 -17.22 -2.83 14.44
C ALA A 448 -17.27 -2.38 12.96
N ARG A 449 -18.21 -2.91 12.16
CA ARG A 449 -18.30 -2.60 10.72
C ARG A 449 -18.41 -1.10 10.47
N GLY A 450 -17.41 -0.53 9.81
CA GLY A 450 -17.37 0.90 9.50
C GLY A 450 -16.78 1.80 10.59
N HIS A 451 -16.34 1.24 11.70
CA HIS A 451 -15.79 2.00 12.84
C HIS A 451 -14.26 1.96 12.92
N ALA A 452 -13.59 1.23 12.03
CA ALA A 452 -12.13 1.29 11.89
C ALA A 452 -11.70 1.61 10.45
N ARG A 453 -10.62 2.39 10.36
CA ARG A 453 -9.85 2.64 9.14
C ARG A 453 -8.51 1.93 9.28
N SER A 454 -8.24 0.93 8.46
CA SER A 454 -7.06 0.08 8.62
C SER A 454 -6.55 -0.50 7.31
N ALA A 455 -5.22 -0.58 7.18
CA ALA A 455 -4.57 -1.42 6.19
C ALA A 455 -4.58 -2.87 6.67
N SER A 456 -4.79 -3.82 5.75
CA SER A 456 -4.57 -5.25 6.01
C SER A 456 -3.45 -5.76 5.13
N GLY A 457 -2.62 -6.65 5.68
CA GLY A 457 -1.55 -7.34 4.97
C GLY A 457 -1.71 -8.85 5.00
N SER A 458 -1.26 -9.53 3.95
CA SER A 458 -1.23 -10.99 3.89
C SER A 458 -0.07 -11.49 3.04
N ALA A 459 0.64 -12.51 3.52
CA ALA A 459 1.62 -13.22 2.72
C ALA A 459 1.58 -14.72 2.99
N PHE A 460 1.85 -15.51 1.95
CA PHE A 460 1.88 -16.97 1.98
C PHE A 460 3.15 -17.53 1.38
N THR A 461 3.54 -18.71 1.84
CA THR A 461 4.50 -19.58 1.14
C THR A 461 3.91 -20.99 1.03
N THR A 462 4.41 -21.78 0.08
CA THR A 462 4.17 -23.23 0.07
C THR A 462 5.34 -23.93 0.74
N ASP A 463 5.05 -24.83 1.68
CA ASP A 463 6.00 -25.80 2.18
C ASP A 463 6.23 -26.85 1.09
N ALA A 464 7.41 -26.85 0.48
CA ALA A 464 7.76 -27.77 -0.59
C ALA A 464 7.86 -29.24 -0.12
N THR A 465 8.05 -29.49 1.17
CA THR A 465 8.17 -30.85 1.71
C THR A 465 6.82 -31.54 1.88
N THR A 466 5.77 -30.76 2.17
CA THR A 466 4.42 -31.28 2.41
C THR A 466 3.40 -30.84 1.36
N GLY A 467 3.74 -29.87 0.51
CA GLY A 467 2.84 -29.21 -0.43
C GLY A 467 1.82 -28.28 0.24
N ARG A 468 1.86 -28.09 1.56
CA ARG A 468 0.89 -27.29 2.31
C ARG A 468 1.21 -25.80 2.20
N SER A 469 0.18 -24.97 2.24
CA SER A 469 0.38 -23.52 2.37
C SER A 469 0.66 -23.15 3.83
N LEU A 470 1.54 -22.16 4.03
CA LEU A 470 1.84 -21.53 5.30
C LEU A 470 1.51 -20.04 5.16
N LEU A 471 0.59 -19.55 5.99
CA LEU A 471 0.36 -18.12 6.16
C LEU A 471 1.58 -17.54 6.88
N LEU A 472 2.40 -16.80 6.15
CA LEU A 472 3.57 -16.13 6.72
C LEU A 472 3.14 -15.00 7.65
N THR A 473 2.12 -14.25 7.25
CA THR A 473 1.52 -13.17 8.05
C THR A 473 0.09 -12.92 7.62
N LYS A 474 -0.77 -12.63 8.60
CA LYS A 474 -1.94 -11.78 8.43
C LYS A 474 -1.80 -10.62 9.41
N SER A 475 -2.01 -9.41 8.92
CA SER A 475 -1.88 -8.20 9.72
C SER A 475 -3.03 -7.22 9.48
N LEU A 476 -3.26 -6.37 10.48
CA LEU A 476 -4.25 -5.30 10.45
C LEU A 476 -3.76 -4.14 11.32
N ALA A 477 -3.68 -2.93 10.78
CA ALA A 477 -3.25 -1.76 11.54
C ALA A 477 -3.95 -0.48 11.08
N GLY A 478 -4.28 0.38 12.03
CA GLY A 478 -4.94 1.65 11.75
C GLY A 478 -5.61 2.28 12.97
N TYR A 479 -6.71 2.98 12.74
CA TYR A 479 -7.48 3.69 13.76
C TYR A 479 -8.85 3.03 13.95
N LEU A 480 -9.31 3.00 15.20
CA LEU A 480 -10.61 2.44 15.59
C LEU A 480 -11.33 3.44 16.51
N GLU A 481 -12.55 3.82 16.15
CA GLU A 481 -13.46 4.56 17.01
C GLU A 481 -14.30 3.56 17.81
N THR A 482 -14.23 3.59 19.14
CA THR A 482 -15.01 2.69 20.01
C THR A 482 -16.47 3.13 20.11
N ALA A 483 -17.35 2.25 20.58
CA ALA A 483 -18.75 2.57 20.85
C ALA A 483 -18.93 3.71 21.89
N SER A 484 -17.90 3.97 22.70
CA SER A 484 -17.88 5.07 23.68
C SER A 484 -17.35 6.40 23.12
N GLY A 485 -16.91 6.43 21.85
CA GLY A 485 -16.34 7.60 21.20
C GLY A 485 -14.84 7.82 21.46
N ARG A 486 -14.14 6.82 22.02
CA ARG A 486 -12.67 6.86 22.13
C ARG A 486 -12.02 6.53 20.79
N ASP A 487 -11.00 7.29 20.43
CA ASP A 487 -10.14 7.03 19.27
C ASP A 487 -8.93 6.21 19.68
N LEU A 488 -8.77 5.03 19.07
CA LEU A 488 -7.67 4.12 19.31
C LEU A 488 -6.77 4.04 18.08
N ALA A 489 -5.46 3.89 18.29
CA ALA A 489 -4.53 3.44 17.27
C ALA A 489 -4.09 2.01 17.60
N PHE A 490 -4.04 1.14 16.59
CA PHE A 490 -3.77 -0.27 16.81
C PHE A 490 -2.92 -0.92 15.71
N ALA A 491 -2.26 -2.02 16.08
CA ALA A 491 -1.63 -2.93 15.14
C ALA A 491 -1.73 -4.38 15.67
N PHE A 492 -2.24 -5.27 14.82
CA PHE A 492 -2.43 -6.69 15.09
C PHE A 492 -1.72 -7.53 14.04
N PHE A 493 -1.02 -8.57 14.49
CA PHE A 493 -0.28 -9.51 13.66
C PHE A 493 -0.53 -10.93 14.11
N VAL A 494 -0.60 -11.83 13.13
CA VAL A 494 -0.42 -13.26 13.33
C VAL A 494 0.45 -13.83 12.23
N ASN A 495 1.59 -14.40 12.62
CA ASN A 495 2.56 -14.98 11.70
C ASN A 495 2.64 -16.50 11.82
N HIS A 496 3.12 -17.13 10.75
CA HIS A 496 3.53 -18.53 10.72
C HIS A 496 2.42 -19.54 11.07
N VAL A 497 1.22 -19.36 10.49
CA VAL A 497 0.08 -20.27 10.70
C VAL A 497 0.01 -21.28 9.55
N PRO A 498 0.25 -22.59 9.81
CA PRO A 498 0.10 -23.60 8.77
C PRO A 498 -1.37 -23.75 8.38
N ALA A 499 -1.65 -23.88 7.09
CA ALA A 499 -3.00 -24.23 6.65
C ALA A 499 -3.38 -25.61 7.20
N SER A 500 -4.60 -25.74 7.74
CA SER A 500 -5.09 -27.00 8.33
C SER A 500 -5.11 -28.13 7.29
N PRO A 501 -4.90 -29.41 7.70
CA PRO A 501 -5.07 -30.57 6.82
C PRO A 501 -6.43 -30.65 6.12
N SER A 502 -7.48 -30.07 6.72
CA SER A 502 -8.83 -30.00 6.14
C SER A 502 -9.04 -28.83 5.18
N THR A 503 -8.12 -27.85 5.14
CA THR A 503 -8.19 -26.66 4.30
C THR A 503 -6.85 -26.40 3.63
N THR A 504 -6.64 -26.96 2.44
CA THR A 504 -5.48 -26.65 1.59
C THR A 504 -5.60 -25.29 0.89
N ASP A 505 -6.76 -24.62 0.99
CA ASP A 505 -7.07 -23.38 0.31
C ASP A 505 -6.54 -22.16 1.09
N ARG A 506 -5.59 -21.42 0.47
CA ARG A 506 -5.02 -20.19 1.01
C ARG A 506 -6.08 -19.14 1.32
N ALA A 507 -7.11 -19.02 0.47
CA ALA A 507 -8.13 -18.00 0.63
C ALA A 507 -8.98 -18.24 1.90
N VAL A 508 -9.22 -19.52 2.23
CA VAL A 508 -9.96 -19.88 3.45
C VAL A 508 -9.15 -19.55 4.70
N THR A 509 -7.87 -19.93 4.73
CA THR A 509 -6.98 -19.62 5.86
C THR A 509 -6.80 -18.10 6.00
N ASP A 510 -6.60 -17.38 4.90
CA ASP A 510 -6.48 -15.92 4.92
C ASP A 510 -7.72 -15.26 5.50
N LEU A 511 -8.89 -15.65 4.99
CA LEU A 511 -10.16 -15.11 5.45
C LEU A 511 -10.36 -15.40 6.93
N TYR A 512 -10.09 -16.63 7.38
CA TYR A 512 -10.26 -16.99 8.78
C TYR A 512 -9.33 -16.18 9.69
N ALA A 513 -8.06 -16.01 9.31
CA ALA A 513 -7.13 -15.12 10.02
C ALA A 513 -7.64 -13.66 10.02
N ALA A 514 -8.14 -13.16 8.88
CA ALA A 514 -8.74 -11.83 8.78
C ALA A 514 -9.91 -11.66 9.76
N ARG A 515 -10.80 -12.66 9.86
CA ARG A 515 -11.93 -12.66 10.80
C ARG A 515 -11.48 -12.67 12.26
N LEU A 516 -10.38 -13.34 12.60
CA LEU A 516 -9.82 -13.28 13.96
C LEU A 516 -9.30 -11.88 14.29
N LEU A 517 -8.60 -11.22 13.37
CA LEU A 517 -8.22 -9.81 13.55
C LEU A 517 -9.45 -8.89 13.63
N GLY A 518 -10.50 -9.18 12.86
CA GLY A 518 -11.78 -8.49 12.96
C GLY A 518 -12.48 -8.67 14.32
N LYS A 519 -12.42 -9.85 14.92
CA LYS A 519 -12.93 -10.09 16.28
C LYS A 519 -12.19 -9.27 17.33
N LEU A 520 -10.89 -9.04 17.16
CA LEU A 520 -10.15 -8.11 18.02
C LEU A 520 -10.71 -6.69 17.87
N CYS A 521 -10.99 -6.22 16.64
CA CYS A 521 -11.67 -4.93 16.45
C CYS A 521 -13.04 -4.88 17.13
N GLU A 522 -13.86 -5.93 17.03
CA GLU A 522 -15.16 -6.01 17.73
C GLU A 522 -15.01 -5.92 19.25
N LEU A 523 -13.97 -6.57 19.78
CA LEU A 523 -13.65 -6.58 21.20
C LEU A 523 -13.31 -5.18 21.72
N PHE A 524 -12.39 -4.49 21.03
CA PHE A 524 -11.97 -3.15 21.39
C PHE A 524 -13.02 -2.08 21.04
N TYR A 525 -13.85 -2.30 20.02
CA TYR A 525 -15.00 -1.45 19.72
C TYR A 525 -16.00 -1.44 20.88
N SER A 526 -16.26 -2.61 21.46
CA SER A 526 -17.24 -2.80 22.53
C SER A 526 -16.68 -2.45 23.91
N ASP A 527 -15.37 -2.22 24.04
CA ASP A 527 -14.73 -1.92 25.31
C ASP A 527 -15.08 -0.49 25.77
N GLN A 528 -15.82 -0.38 26.87
CA GLN A 528 -16.20 0.90 27.47
C GLN A 528 -15.29 1.22 28.65
N PRO A 529 -14.80 2.45 28.84
CA PRO A 529 -14.29 2.84 30.15
C PRO A 529 -15.43 2.77 31.18
N SER A 530 -15.18 2.19 32.35
CA SER A 530 -16.11 2.30 33.48
C SER A 530 -16.46 3.78 33.74
N PRO A 531 -17.73 4.14 33.95
CA PRO A 531 -18.10 5.53 34.20
C PRO A 531 -17.76 5.88 35.64
N GLU A 532 -16.59 6.46 35.91
CA GLU A 532 -16.35 7.29 37.10
C GLU A 532 -15.02 8.07 37.03
N GLY A 533 -15.10 9.39 37.19
CA GLY A 533 -13.94 10.25 37.44
C GLY A 533 -13.94 11.59 36.68
N SER A 534 -14.77 12.55 37.10
CA SER A 534 -14.61 13.96 36.69
C SER A 534 -13.23 14.50 37.10
N PRO A 535 -12.63 15.47 36.37
CA PRO A 535 -11.31 15.98 36.71
C PRO A 535 -11.38 16.81 37.99
N SER A 536 -10.88 16.24 39.10
CA SER A 536 -10.66 16.96 40.34
C SER A 536 -9.40 17.82 40.21
N SER A 537 -9.61 19.12 40.03
CA SER A 537 -8.59 20.16 40.14
C SER A 537 -8.01 20.22 41.56
N SER A 538 -6.70 20.00 41.72
CA SER A 538 -5.90 20.53 42.85
C SER A 538 -4.42 20.61 42.46
N PRO A 539 -3.68 21.66 42.87
CA PRO A 539 -2.34 21.97 42.37
C PRO A 539 -1.24 21.17 43.09
N PRO A 540 -0.01 21.13 42.53
CA PRO A 540 1.08 20.41 43.18
C PRO A 540 1.56 21.16 44.43
N SER A 541 1.69 20.44 45.54
CA SER A 541 2.34 20.94 46.75
C SER A 541 3.86 20.74 46.66
N SER A 542 4.56 21.72 47.22
CA SER A 542 5.97 22.04 47.11
C SER A 542 6.92 21.11 47.87
N LEU A 543 8.14 21.04 47.34
CA LEU A 543 9.37 20.61 48.00
C LEU A 543 9.67 21.44 49.26
N GLU A 544 10.14 20.79 50.33
CA GLU A 544 11.20 21.26 51.26
C GLU A 544 11.56 20.10 52.22
N GLU A 545 12.77 19.57 52.09
CA GLU A 545 13.92 19.76 53.00
C GLU A 545 13.94 18.84 54.24
N GLN A 546 14.83 17.83 54.20
CA GLN A 546 15.70 17.53 55.34
C GLN A 546 17.10 17.16 54.83
N GLY A 547 18.10 17.90 55.32
CA GLY A 547 19.46 17.90 54.82
C GLY A 547 20.45 16.95 55.50
N VAL A 548 21.55 16.75 54.75
CA VAL A 548 22.97 16.79 55.14
C VAL A 548 23.46 15.89 56.28
N ARG A 549 24.33 14.94 55.93
CA ARG A 549 25.69 14.84 56.52
C ARG A 549 26.73 14.48 55.46
N LEU A 550 27.71 15.37 55.34
CA LEU A 550 28.94 15.27 54.56
C LEU A 550 29.92 14.27 55.18
N GLY A 551 30.71 13.63 54.31
CA GLY A 551 31.93 12.90 54.65
C GLY A 551 32.76 12.72 53.38
N GLU A 552 33.77 13.58 53.22
CA GLU A 552 34.76 13.60 52.15
C GLU A 552 35.60 12.31 52.11
N SER A 553 36.02 11.86 50.92
CA SER A 553 37.40 12.06 50.43
C SER A 553 37.80 11.06 49.34
N LEU A 554 38.69 11.57 48.47
CA LEU A 554 39.71 10.89 47.66
C LEU A 554 39.37 10.48 46.23
N ASP A 555 39.76 11.41 45.35
CA ASP A 555 40.44 11.20 44.07
C ASP A 555 41.22 9.88 43.95
N ARG A 556 41.09 9.23 42.79
CA ARG A 556 42.26 8.80 42.01
C ARG A 556 41.92 8.50 40.56
N GLU A 557 42.67 9.17 39.70
CA GLU A 557 42.83 8.96 38.27
C GLU A 557 43.13 7.50 37.92
N HIS A 558 42.67 7.05 36.74
CA HIS A 558 43.60 6.56 35.70
C HIS A 558 42.93 6.46 34.33
N HIS A 559 43.47 7.26 33.41
CA HIS A 559 43.50 7.04 31.96
C HIS A 559 44.34 5.80 31.61
N LEU A 560 43.94 5.12 30.54
CA LEU A 560 44.68 4.34 29.51
C LEU A 560 43.61 3.47 28.81
N GLY A 561 43.43 3.40 27.50
CA GLY A 561 44.35 3.52 26.37
C GLY A 561 44.09 2.30 25.47
N SER A 562 43.71 2.56 24.21
CA SER A 562 43.71 1.70 23.01
C SER A 562 44.20 0.25 23.09
N ASP A 563 43.38 -0.69 22.59
CA ASP A 563 43.65 -1.50 21.40
C ASP A 563 42.32 -2.02 20.79
#